data_AF-A0AAW0GIC2-F1
#
_entry.id   AF-A0AAW0GIC2-F1
#
_cell.length_a   1.000
_cell.length_b   1.000
_cell.length_c   1.000
_cell.angle_alpha   90.00
_cell.angle_beta   90.00
_cell.angle_gamma   90.00
#
_symmetry.space_group_name_H-M   'P 1'
#
loop_
_entity.id
_entity.type
_entity.pdbx_description
1 polymer ?
#
loop_
_entity_poly.entity_id
_entity_poly.type
_entity_poly.pdbx_seq_one_letter_code
_entity_poly.pdbx_strand_id
1 'polypeptide(L)'
;MSCPTCRRPPETWVSVTCGHIICEQCVRKHIQQAETRRTHSEPIVVCCPLCNDEIDRTNIRKVILPRELQDLTSNYKATSLNLERSRLLHKTLSKRIKASSKQAARLDSELLNSRQTHTELETTITNLQAQLDEITAQFERARLDLSQTRIEREAEVARLKAELQTTTHQARTQSTVASALGLRSLVLEDELVEKRVDAERWQARYEQLVTDIQQFAIGRFTPSGSLEGGSSRRQSGNSDSVSNRRRSSASSTPNSYATPRSIHLLSPLPLPLQSPTPSSRHSIRSVRSTRSTHLYPSPPHSPPPAAAPNHTIVTVAANPKPKAPCVTDPYTIPECTSTVHNGHRWMTKGSNGSVRKYTCTGCEIVVKEKKAQRDGVSVWETVA
;
A
#
# COMPACT_ATOMS: atom_id res chain seq x y z
N MET A 1 -4.06 -63.69 49.25
CA MET A 1 -4.11 -65.03 49.89
C MET A 1 -3.75 -64.85 51.34
N SER A 2 -4.51 -65.38 52.31
CA SER A 2 -4.24 -65.27 53.75
C SER A 2 -3.63 -66.56 54.28
N CYS A 3 -2.82 -66.49 55.35
CA CYS A 3 -2.30 -67.70 56.00
C CYS A 3 -3.47 -68.57 56.51
N PRO A 4 -3.55 -69.86 56.16
CA PRO A 4 -4.69 -70.72 56.53
C PRO A 4 -4.87 -70.83 58.04
N THR A 5 -3.76 -70.79 58.80
CA THR A 5 -3.73 -70.97 60.24
C THR A 5 -4.09 -69.69 61.01
N CYS A 6 -3.57 -68.54 60.60
CA CYS A 6 -3.71 -67.28 61.33
C CYS A 6 -4.73 -66.30 60.70
N ARG A 7 -5.17 -66.58 59.47
CA ARG A 7 -5.95 -65.70 58.56
C ARG A 7 -5.37 -64.31 58.32
N ARG A 8 -4.17 -63.98 58.84
CA ARG A 8 -3.46 -62.73 58.55
C ARG A 8 -2.90 -62.75 57.13
N PRO A 9 -2.80 -61.60 56.46
CA PRO A 9 -2.08 -61.50 55.20
C PRO A 9 -0.64 -62.00 55.41
N PRO A 10 -0.15 -62.93 54.57
CA PRO A 10 1.14 -63.54 54.74
C PRO A 10 2.21 -62.57 54.29
N GLU A 11 3.10 -62.21 55.20
CA GLU A 11 4.42 -61.74 54.83
C GLU A 11 5.20 -62.97 54.33
N THR A 12 4.98 -63.31 53.05
CA THR A 12 5.80 -64.09 52.11
C THR A 12 6.65 -65.26 52.64
N TRP A 13 6.03 -66.31 53.17
CA TRP A 13 6.69 -67.62 53.28
C TRP A 13 5.83 -68.70 52.64
N VAL A 14 6.42 -69.54 51.79
CA VAL A 14 5.74 -70.65 51.11
C VAL A 14 6.48 -71.94 51.45
N SER A 15 5.77 -72.95 51.93
CA SER A 15 6.35 -74.27 52.12
C SER A 15 6.70 -74.86 50.76
N VAL A 16 7.96 -75.24 50.55
CA VAL A 16 8.45 -75.76 49.26
C VAL A 16 7.91 -77.16 48.97
N THR A 17 7.58 -77.93 50.01
CA THR A 17 7.06 -79.30 49.89
C THR A 17 5.58 -79.34 49.50
N CYS A 18 4.76 -78.47 50.09
CA CYS A 18 3.30 -78.51 49.93
C CYS A 18 2.68 -77.26 49.31
N GLY A 19 3.49 -76.24 48.96
CA GLY A 19 3.03 -75.01 48.32
C GLY A 19 2.18 -74.07 49.20
N HIS A 20 1.96 -74.41 50.48
CA HIS A 20 1.14 -73.60 51.37
C HIS A 20 1.84 -72.30 51.79
N ILE A 21 1.10 -71.19 51.76
CA ILE A 21 1.58 -69.88 52.19
C ILE A 21 1.34 -69.71 53.69
N ILE A 22 2.40 -69.47 54.46
CA ILE A 22 2.37 -69.33 55.91
C ILE A 22 2.80 -67.91 56.30
N CYS A 23 2.10 -67.28 57.25
CA CYS A 23 2.47 -65.96 57.76
C CYS A 23 3.76 -66.06 58.61
N GLU A 24 4.64 -65.05 58.55
CA GLU A 24 5.92 -65.05 59.30
C GLU A 24 5.71 -65.31 60.80
N GLN A 25 4.66 -64.73 61.39
CA GLN A 25 4.30 -64.99 62.79
C GLN A 25 3.92 -66.44 63.08
N CYS A 26 3.29 -67.15 62.14
CA CYS A 26 3.03 -68.58 62.29
C CYS A 26 4.34 -69.37 62.23
N VAL A 27 5.24 -69.05 61.30
CA VAL A 27 6.55 -69.69 61.24
C VAL A 27 7.31 -69.47 62.55
N ARG A 28 7.36 -68.25 63.07
CA ARG A 28 8.01 -67.94 64.36
C ARG A 28 7.36 -68.67 65.54
N LYS A 29 6.03 -68.74 65.61
CA LYS A 29 5.32 -69.50 66.66
C LYS A 29 5.61 -71.00 66.59
N HIS A 30 5.70 -71.56 65.39
CA HIS A 30 6.03 -72.97 65.20
C HIS A 30 7.48 -73.28 65.56
N ILE A 31 8.42 -72.38 65.23
CA ILE A 31 9.81 -72.45 65.69
C ILE A 31 9.87 -72.41 67.22
N GLN A 32 9.18 -71.45 67.86
CA GLN A 32 9.14 -71.34 69.32
C GLN A 32 8.50 -72.57 69.99
N GLN A 33 7.43 -73.12 69.42
CA GLN A 33 6.81 -74.35 69.92
C GLN A 33 7.75 -75.56 69.80
N ALA A 34 8.49 -75.66 68.68
CA ALA A 34 9.51 -76.70 68.50
C ALA A 34 10.69 -76.53 69.47
N GLU A 35 11.08 -75.29 69.79
CA GLU A 35 12.12 -74.98 70.78
C GLU A 35 11.68 -75.33 72.21
N THR A 36 10.44 -75.02 72.61
CA THR A 36 9.92 -75.34 73.96
C THR A 36 9.73 -76.84 74.24
N ARG A 37 9.65 -77.69 73.20
CA ARG A 37 9.48 -79.14 73.36
C ARG A 37 10.81 -79.90 73.52
N ARG A 38 11.94 -79.21 73.63
CA ARG A 38 13.27 -79.85 73.61
C ARG A 38 13.85 -80.09 74.99
N THR A 39 14.32 -81.32 75.16
CA THR A 39 15.41 -81.68 76.07
C THR A 39 16.44 -82.43 75.21
N HIS A 40 17.59 -81.81 74.95
CA HIS A 40 18.74 -82.33 74.15
C HIS A 40 18.87 -81.93 72.66
N SER A 41 20.11 -82.00 72.17
CA SER A 41 20.80 -81.14 71.21
C SER A 41 20.74 -81.57 69.74
N GLU A 42 19.56 -81.63 69.14
CA GLU A 42 19.40 -81.88 67.69
C GLU A 42 19.06 -80.59 66.90
N PRO A 43 19.24 -80.51 65.56
CA PRO A 43 18.90 -79.31 64.78
C PRO A 43 17.39 -79.03 64.72
N ILE A 44 16.96 -77.76 64.76
CA ILE A 44 15.54 -77.36 64.70
C ILE A 44 15.00 -77.57 63.30
N VAL A 45 14.23 -78.63 63.11
CA VAL A 45 13.40 -78.86 61.93
C VAL A 45 12.03 -78.22 62.18
N VAL A 46 11.61 -77.33 61.28
CA VAL A 46 10.32 -76.65 61.38
C VAL A 46 9.34 -77.38 60.48
N CYS A 47 8.37 -78.12 61.00
CA CYS A 47 7.40 -78.80 60.13
C CYS A 47 6.25 -77.87 59.69
N CYS A 48 5.77 -78.03 58.46
CA CYS A 48 4.59 -77.35 57.99
C CYS A 48 3.36 -77.82 58.79
N PRO A 49 2.56 -76.93 59.41
CA PRO A 49 1.38 -77.33 60.18
C PRO A 49 0.33 -78.12 59.40
N LEU A 50 0.31 -77.98 58.07
CA LEU A 50 -0.77 -78.49 57.23
C LEU A 50 -0.45 -79.86 56.61
N CYS A 51 0.83 -80.14 56.35
CA CYS A 51 1.25 -81.43 55.78
C CYS A 51 2.23 -82.19 56.67
N ASN A 52 2.68 -81.59 57.77
CA ASN A 52 3.65 -82.13 58.73
C ASN A 52 5.05 -82.45 58.15
N ASP A 53 5.34 -82.02 56.91
CA ASP A 53 6.67 -82.16 56.30
C ASP A 53 7.67 -81.13 56.83
N GLU A 54 8.94 -81.54 56.85
CA GLU A 54 10.08 -80.72 57.26
C GLU A 54 10.28 -79.50 56.34
N ILE A 55 10.28 -78.30 56.92
CA ILE A 55 10.67 -77.06 56.27
C ILE A 55 12.14 -76.83 56.60
N ASP A 56 13.00 -77.19 55.66
CA ASP A 56 14.44 -76.96 55.77
C ASP A 56 14.77 -75.45 55.66
N ARG A 57 15.51 -74.94 56.66
CA ARG A 57 15.94 -73.52 56.73
C ARG A 57 16.77 -73.10 55.52
N THR A 58 17.50 -74.02 54.89
CA THR A 58 18.30 -73.74 53.68
C THR A 58 17.46 -73.54 52.42
N ASN A 59 16.19 -73.95 52.43
CA ASN A 59 15.27 -73.83 51.29
C ASN A 59 14.28 -72.66 51.40
N ILE A 60 14.37 -71.85 52.46
CA ILE A 60 13.48 -70.71 52.66
C ILE A 60 14.04 -69.47 51.95
N ARG A 61 14.00 -69.46 50.62
CA ARG A 61 14.25 -68.23 49.85
C ARG A 61 13.03 -67.32 49.98
N LYS A 62 13.24 -66.03 50.26
CA LYS A 62 12.21 -65.00 50.18
C LYS A 62 11.66 -65.02 48.75
N VAL A 63 10.52 -65.68 48.56
CA VAL A 63 9.87 -65.79 47.24
C VAL A 63 9.27 -64.42 46.95
N ILE A 64 10.08 -63.50 46.41
CA ILE A 64 9.53 -62.46 45.55
C ILE A 64 9.00 -63.24 44.35
N LEU A 65 7.67 -63.32 44.25
CA LEU A 65 7.02 -64.12 43.22
C LEU A 65 7.61 -63.72 41.86
N PRO A 66 8.02 -64.69 40.99
CA PRO A 66 8.54 -64.40 39.66
C PRO A 66 7.66 -63.44 38.85
N ARG A 67 6.35 -63.44 39.15
CA ARG A 67 5.34 -62.55 38.57
C ARG A 67 5.51 -61.08 38.96
N GLU A 68 5.82 -60.78 40.22
CA GLU A 68 6.04 -59.40 40.69
C GLU A 68 7.32 -58.80 40.09
N LEU A 69 8.37 -59.62 39.96
CA LEU A 69 9.61 -59.25 39.27
C LEU A 69 9.39 -59.00 37.77
N GLN A 70 8.53 -59.78 37.14
CA GLN A 70 8.16 -59.62 35.74
C GLN A 70 7.34 -58.34 35.50
N ASP A 71 6.39 -58.03 36.39
CA ASP A 71 5.60 -56.79 36.35
C ASP A 71 6.49 -55.56 36.60
N LEU A 72 7.41 -55.61 37.57
CA LEU A 72 8.38 -54.54 37.81
C LEU A 72 9.27 -54.29 36.58
N THR A 73 9.75 -55.36 35.94
CA THR A 73 10.58 -55.28 34.74
C THR A 73 9.82 -54.69 33.56
N SER A 74 8.55 -55.06 33.40
CA SER A 74 7.65 -54.49 32.38
C SER A 74 7.44 -52.99 32.61
N ASN A 75 7.13 -52.60 33.85
CA ASN A 75 6.95 -51.20 34.24
C ASN A 75 8.23 -50.37 34.06
N TYR A 76 9.40 -50.93 34.40
CA TYR A 76 10.68 -50.27 34.18
C TYR A 76 10.95 -50.04 32.69
N LYS A 77 10.72 -51.06 31.83
CA LYS A 77 10.86 -50.92 30.37
C LYS A 77 9.91 -49.87 29.80
N ALA A 78 8.64 -49.87 30.21
CA ALA A 78 7.66 -48.88 29.78
C ALA A 78 8.06 -47.46 30.21
N THR A 79 8.54 -47.30 31.44
CA THR A 79 9.00 -46.01 31.97
C THR A 79 10.24 -45.51 31.23
N SER A 80 11.20 -46.40 30.94
CA SER A 80 12.40 -46.08 30.16
C SER A 80 12.04 -45.60 28.74
N LEU A 81 11.15 -46.31 28.05
CA LEU A 81 10.64 -45.92 26.73
C LEU A 81 9.91 -44.57 26.77
N ASN A 82 9.09 -44.31 27.80
CA ASN A 82 8.41 -43.03 27.97
C ASN A 82 9.41 -41.87 28.22
N LEU A 83 10.48 -42.13 28.98
CA LEU A 83 11.54 -41.15 29.21
C LEU A 83 12.30 -40.83 27.92
N GLU A 84 12.60 -41.85 27.11
CA GLU A 84 13.26 -41.66 25.82
C GLU A 84 12.37 -40.89 24.82
N ARG A 85 11.08 -41.23 24.75
CA ARG A 85 10.09 -40.48 23.96
C ARG A 85 10.00 -39.01 24.41
N SER A 86 9.98 -38.76 25.71
CA SER A 86 9.96 -37.40 26.27
C SER A 86 11.22 -36.61 25.92
N ARG A 87 12.40 -37.25 25.96
CA ARG A 87 13.66 -36.64 25.53
C ARG A 87 13.65 -36.28 24.04
N LEU A 88 13.10 -37.14 23.19
CA LEU A 88 12.99 -36.87 21.75
C LEU A 88 12.01 -35.72 21.46
N LEU A 89 10.87 -35.68 22.16
CA LEU A 89 9.92 -34.58 22.07
C LEU A 89 10.56 -33.26 22.51
N HIS A 90 11.28 -33.25 23.64
CA HIS A 90 11.98 -32.05 24.13
C HIS A 90 13.04 -31.56 23.13
N LYS A 91 13.83 -32.48 22.54
CA LYS A 91 14.78 -32.13 21.46
C LYS A 91 14.08 -31.52 20.25
N THR A 92 12.94 -32.07 19.85
CA THR A 92 12.16 -31.58 18.70
C THR A 92 11.55 -30.21 18.99
N LEU A 93 10.96 -30.02 20.16
CA LEU A 93 10.40 -28.74 20.60
C LEU A 93 11.50 -27.67 20.73
N SER A 94 12.65 -28.01 21.30
CA SER A 94 13.80 -27.10 21.39
C SER A 94 14.26 -26.62 20.01
N LYS A 95 14.34 -27.52 19.01
CA LYS A 95 14.65 -27.15 17.63
C LYS A 95 13.60 -26.21 17.03
N ARG A 96 12.31 -26.49 17.26
CA ARG A 96 11.20 -25.64 16.78
C ARG A 96 11.21 -24.26 17.44
N ILE A 97 11.47 -24.17 18.74
CA ILE A 97 11.58 -22.90 19.47
C ILE A 97 12.75 -22.08 18.92
N LYS A 98 13.91 -22.70 18.68
CA LYS A 98 15.07 -22.00 18.06
C LYS A 98 14.77 -21.50 16.65
N ALA A 99 14.10 -22.31 15.83
CA ALA A 99 13.71 -21.91 14.48
C ALA A 99 12.69 -20.75 14.51
N SER A 100 11.69 -20.83 15.39
CA SER A 100 10.70 -19.77 15.60
C SER A 100 11.34 -18.47 16.09
N SER A 101 12.26 -18.55 17.06
CA SER A 101 13.02 -17.39 17.55
C SER A 101 13.86 -16.73 16.44
N LYS A 102 14.50 -17.52 15.58
CA LYS A 102 15.23 -17.00 14.41
C LYS A 102 14.29 -16.31 13.41
N GLN A 103 13.09 -16.85 13.20
CA GLN A 103 12.09 -16.24 12.33
C GLN A 103 11.56 -14.93 12.92
N ALA A 104 11.30 -14.88 14.23
CA ALA A 104 10.91 -13.66 14.93
C ALA A 104 11.97 -12.56 14.77
N ALA A 105 13.25 -12.89 14.98
CA ALA A 105 14.35 -11.93 14.80
C ALA A 105 14.46 -11.38 13.36
N ARG A 106 14.14 -12.18 12.34
CA ARG A 106 14.09 -11.73 10.94
C ARG A 106 12.94 -10.75 10.71
N LEU A 107 11.75 -11.09 11.19
CA LEU A 107 10.57 -10.24 11.07
C LEU A 107 10.76 -8.91 11.82
N ASP A 108 11.40 -8.93 12.98
CA ASP A 108 11.72 -7.70 13.73
C ASP A 108 12.69 -6.80 12.94
N SER A 109 13.70 -7.38 12.29
CA SER A 109 14.61 -6.63 11.41
C SER A 109 13.90 -6.06 10.18
N GLU A 110 13.00 -6.82 9.56
CA GLU A 110 12.19 -6.36 8.42
C GLU A 110 11.24 -5.23 8.84
N LEU A 111 10.61 -5.34 10.02
CA LEU A 111 9.75 -4.31 10.59
C LEU A 111 10.53 -3.02 10.87
N LEU A 112 11.76 -3.13 11.39
CA LEU A 112 12.62 -1.98 11.65
C LEU A 112 12.99 -1.26 10.34
N ASN A 113 13.40 -2.01 9.32
CA ASN A 113 13.69 -1.45 8.00
C ASN A 113 12.45 -0.77 7.40
N SER A 114 11.28 -1.42 7.49
CA SER A 114 10.02 -0.83 7.01
C SER A 114 9.69 0.47 7.74
N ARG A 115 9.87 0.53 9.07
CA ARG A 115 9.70 1.78 9.84
C ARG A 115 10.66 2.87 9.39
N GLN A 116 11.92 2.55 9.15
CA GLN A 116 12.90 3.52 8.66
C GLN A 116 12.47 4.08 7.29
N THR A 117 12.09 3.22 6.34
CA THR A 117 11.61 3.67 5.03
C THR A 117 10.34 4.52 5.13
N HIS A 118 9.45 4.22 6.08
CA HIS A 118 8.26 5.04 6.33
C HIS A 118 8.64 6.44 6.81
N THR A 119 9.57 6.54 7.77
CA THR A 119 10.04 7.84 8.26
C THR A 119 10.73 8.67 7.16
N GLU A 120 11.51 8.04 6.29
CA GLU A 120 12.13 8.70 5.13
C GLU A 120 11.06 9.24 4.16
N LEU A 121 10.01 8.45 3.88
CA LEU A 121 8.90 8.89 3.05
C LEU A 121 8.11 10.04 3.71
N GLU A 122 7.86 9.98 5.01
CA GLU A 122 7.20 11.07 5.74
C GLU A 122 8.00 12.38 5.65
N THR A 123 9.32 12.32 5.84
CA THR A 123 10.18 13.52 5.67
C THR A 123 10.18 14.06 4.24
N THR A 124 10.07 13.16 3.25
CA THR A 124 9.99 13.56 1.84
C THR A 124 8.66 14.26 1.56
N ILE A 125 7.55 13.73 2.08
CA ILE A 125 6.21 14.32 1.94
C ILE A 125 6.17 15.71 2.58
N THR A 126 6.71 15.88 3.78
CA THR A 126 6.71 17.20 4.45
C THR A 126 7.57 18.23 3.71
N ASN A 127 8.71 17.82 3.14
CA ASN A 127 9.53 18.70 2.29
C ASN A 127 8.80 19.11 1.01
N LEU A 128 8.17 18.16 0.31
CA LEU A 128 7.38 18.47 -0.89
C LEU A 128 6.19 19.38 -0.59
N GLN A 129 5.54 19.20 0.56
CA GLN A 129 4.46 20.08 1.00
C GLN A 129 4.98 21.51 1.23
N ALA A 130 6.14 21.67 1.90
CA ALA A 130 6.75 22.98 2.10
C ALA A 130 7.14 23.66 0.77
N GLN A 131 7.61 22.89 -0.22
CA GLN A 131 7.89 23.42 -1.57
C GLN A 131 6.61 23.88 -2.28
N LEU A 132 5.52 23.12 -2.17
CA LEU A 132 4.23 23.50 -2.75
C LEU A 132 3.70 24.80 -2.11
N ASP A 133 3.83 24.93 -0.79
CA ASP A 133 3.40 26.12 -0.06
C ASP A 133 4.23 27.35 -0.48
N GLU A 134 5.55 27.21 -0.66
CA GLU A 134 6.42 28.28 -1.16
C GLU A 134 6.06 28.70 -2.59
N ILE A 135 5.85 27.74 -3.50
CA ILE A 135 5.43 28.03 -4.87
C ILE A 135 4.07 28.75 -4.88
N THR A 136 3.14 28.33 -4.02
CA THR A 136 1.83 28.97 -3.87
C THR A 136 1.98 30.41 -3.37
N ALA A 137 2.85 30.64 -2.40
CA ALA A 137 3.16 31.98 -1.90
C ALA A 137 3.83 32.86 -2.97
N GLN A 138 4.69 32.30 -3.82
CA GLN A 138 5.29 33.03 -4.96
C GLN A 138 4.23 33.41 -6.00
N PHE A 139 3.31 32.50 -6.30
CA PHE A 139 2.22 32.78 -7.25
C PHE A 139 1.30 33.89 -6.75
N GLU A 140 0.93 33.88 -5.47
CA GLU A 140 0.12 34.94 -4.87
C GLU A 140 0.84 36.30 -4.85
N ARG A 141 2.13 36.33 -4.52
CA ARG A 141 2.95 37.56 -4.65
C ARG A 141 2.94 38.10 -6.07
N ALA A 142 3.21 37.25 -7.06
CA ALA A 142 3.19 37.65 -8.47
C ALA A 142 1.80 38.14 -8.91
N ARG A 143 0.72 37.53 -8.42
CA ARG A 143 -0.66 37.96 -8.70
C ARG A 143 -0.94 39.36 -8.14
N LEU A 144 -0.50 39.63 -6.91
CA LEU A 144 -0.65 40.94 -6.27
C LEU A 144 0.17 42.01 -7.01
N ASP A 145 1.42 41.71 -7.36
CA ASP A 145 2.28 42.63 -8.12
C ASP A 145 1.68 42.99 -9.49
N LEU A 146 1.11 42.00 -10.19
CA LEU A 146 0.41 42.23 -11.46
C LEU A 146 -0.85 43.09 -11.28
N SER A 147 -1.62 42.85 -10.21
CA SER A 147 -2.79 43.66 -9.88
C SER A 147 -2.40 45.11 -9.58
N GLN A 148 -1.32 45.32 -8.82
CA GLN A 148 -0.82 46.64 -8.48
C GLN A 148 -0.32 47.38 -9.74
N THR A 149 0.48 46.71 -10.57
CA THR A 149 0.96 47.25 -11.85
C THR A 149 -0.21 47.65 -12.75
N ARG A 150 -1.28 46.84 -12.78
CA ARG A 150 -2.49 47.15 -13.54
C ARG A 150 -3.16 48.43 -13.04
N ILE A 151 -3.33 48.59 -11.73
CA ILE A 151 -3.93 49.79 -11.12
C ILE A 151 -3.09 51.04 -11.46
N GLU A 152 -1.76 50.95 -11.36
CA GLU A 152 -0.85 52.05 -11.71
C GLU A 152 -0.95 52.44 -13.19
N ARG A 153 -1.04 51.45 -14.09
CA ARG A 153 -1.23 51.70 -15.53
C ARG A 153 -2.60 52.31 -15.84
N GLU A 154 -3.66 51.83 -15.21
CA GLU A 154 -5.00 52.40 -15.35
C GLU A 154 -5.06 53.85 -14.85
N ALA A 155 -4.39 54.15 -13.73
CA ALA A 155 -4.26 55.51 -13.20
C ALA A 155 -3.48 56.45 -14.13
N GLU A 156 -2.36 55.98 -14.70
CA GLU A 156 -1.58 56.77 -15.66
C GLU A 156 -2.37 57.05 -16.94
N VAL A 157 -3.10 56.06 -17.47
CA VAL A 157 -4.01 56.27 -18.61
C VAL A 157 -5.09 57.31 -18.27
N ALA A 158 -5.64 57.30 -17.07
CA ALA A 158 -6.61 58.30 -16.64
C ALA A 158 -5.99 59.71 -16.57
N ARG A 159 -4.76 59.84 -16.03
CA ARG A 159 -4.00 61.09 -15.98
C ARG A 159 -3.77 61.66 -17.38
N LEU A 160 -3.31 60.83 -18.31
CA LEU A 160 -3.04 61.22 -19.70
C LEU A 160 -4.32 61.63 -20.43
N LYS A 161 -5.45 60.95 -20.19
CA LYS A 161 -6.75 61.35 -20.74
C LYS A 161 -7.18 62.74 -20.23
N ALA A 162 -6.97 63.03 -18.95
CA ALA A 162 -7.28 64.35 -18.39
C ALA A 162 -6.40 65.45 -19.02
N GLU A 163 -5.10 65.19 -19.18
CA GLU A 163 -4.16 66.11 -19.84
C GLU A 163 -4.50 66.34 -21.32
N LEU A 164 -4.93 65.30 -22.04
CA LEU A 164 -5.43 65.45 -23.41
C LEU A 164 -6.70 66.31 -23.48
N GLN A 165 -7.62 66.15 -22.51
CA GLN A 165 -8.83 66.98 -22.45
C GLN A 165 -8.51 68.46 -22.19
N THR A 166 -7.59 68.75 -21.27
CA THR A 166 -7.20 70.13 -20.96
C THR A 166 -6.49 70.80 -22.13
N THR A 167 -5.55 70.12 -22.77
CA THR A 167 -4.84 70.62 -23.97
C THR A 167 -5.79 70.83 -25.15
N THR A 168 -6.74 69.91 -25.37
CA THR A 168 -7.78 70.07 -26.41
C THR A 168 -8.67 71.28 -26.13
N HIS A 169 -9.07 71.48 -24.88
CA HIS A 169 -9.85 72.66 -24.49
C HIS A 169 -9.06 73.96 -24.72
N GLN A 170 -7.79 74.02 -24.32
CA GLN A 170 -6.91 75.17 -24.56
C GLN A 170 -6.72 75.47 -26.05
N ALA A 171 -6.53 74.44 -26.89
CA ALA A 171 -6.43 74.63 -28.34
C ALA A 171 -7.72 75.21 -28.94
N ARG A 172 -8.90 74.75 -28.47
CA ARG A 172 -10.20 75.30 -28.89
C ARG A 172 -10.40 76.76 -28.47
N THR A 173 -9.99 77.12 -27.26
CA THR A 173 -10.10 78.52 -26.80
C THR A 173 -9.16 79.42 -27.60
N GLN A 174 -7.91 79.01 -27.84
CA GLN A 174 -6.96 79.73 -28.70
C GLN A 174 -7.49 79.91 -30.12
N SER A 175 -8.04 78.85 -30.72
CA SER A 175 -8.64 78.91 -32.07
C SER A 175 -9.83 79.87 -32.14
N THR A 176 -10.69 79.87 -31.12
CA THR A 176 -11.81 80.81 -31.00
C THR A 176 -11.32 82.26 -30.91
N VAL A 177 -10.30 82.53 -30.07
CA VAL A 177 -9.72 83.88 -29.92
C VAL A 177 -9.07 84.35 -31.22
N ALA A 178 -8.28 83.49 -31.89
CA ALA A 178 -7.67 83.83 -33.17
C ALA A 178 -8.70 84.15 -34.25
N SER A 179 -9.78 83.37 -34.31
CA SER A 179 -10.90 83.61 -35.22
C SER A 179 -11.59 84.96 -34.95
N ALA A 180 -11.80 85.30 -33.68
CA ALA A 180 -12.40 86.58 -33.27
C ALA A 180 -11.52 87.79 -33.61
N LEU A 181 -10.20 87.64 -33.60
CA LEU A 181 -9.25 88.69 -33.95
C LEU A 181 -9.05 88.87 -35.48
N GLY A 182 -9.78 88.11 -36.31
CA GLY A 182 -9.66 88.20 -37.77
C GLY A 182 -8.30 87.75 -38.32
N LEU A 183 -7.49 87.09 -37.49
CA LEU A 183 -6.21 86.53 -37.89
C LEU A 183 -6.48 85.26 -38.71
N ARG A 184 -6.71 85.40 -40.02
CA ARG A 184 -6.58 84.30 -40.99
C ARG A 184 -5.09 83.95 -41.08
N SER A 185 -4.63 83.23 -40.07
CA SER A 185 -3.22 82.99 -39.82
C SER A 185 -2.80 81.68 -40.45
N LEU A 186 -2.01 81.76 -41.52
CA LEU A 186 -1.23 80.63 -42.06
C LEU A 186 -0.32 79.99 -40.98
N VAL A 187 0.02 80.74 -39.92
CA VAL A 187 0.80 80.25 -38.78
C VAL A 187 -0.02 79.31 -37.89
N LEU A 188 -1.35 79.44 -37.85
CA LEU A 188 -2.21 78.52 -37.09
C LEU A 188 -2.40 77.19 -37.81
N GLU A 189 -2.30 77.14 -39.14
CA GLU A 189 -2.41 75.89 -39.88
C GLU A 189 -1.20 74.99 -39.62
N ASP A 190 0.02 75.53 -39.61
CA ASP A 190 1.23 74.77 -39.26
C ASP A 190 1.20 74.27 -37.80
N GLU A 191 0.77 75.12 -36.86
CA GLU A 191 0.66 74.73 -35.44
C GLU A 191 -0.45 73.69 -35.19
N LEU A 192 -1.52 73.72 -35.97
CA LEU A 192 -2.59 72.71 -35.94
C LEU A 192 -2.18 71.41 -36.64
N VAL A 193 -1.35 71.47 -37.68
CA VAL A 193 -0.77 70.30 -38.34
C VAL A 193 0.21 69.61 -37.39
N GLU A 194 1.08 70.37 -36.69
CA GLU A 194 2.00 69.82 -35.70
C GLU A 194 1.25 69.15 -34.54
N LYS A 195 0.21 69.80 -34.00
CA LYS A 195 -0.66 69.21 -32.97
C LYS A 195 -1.41 67.97 -33.45
N ARG A 196 -1.78 67.89 -34.73
CA ARG A 196 -2.42 66.68 -35.31
C ARG A 196 -1.43 65.52 -35.44
N VAL A 197 -0.21 65.79 -35.90
CA VAL A 197 0.87 64.79 -35.97
C VAL A 197 1.21 64.26 -34.59
N ASP A 198 1.25 65.12 -33.57
CA ASP A 198 1.48 64.70 -32.18
C ASP A 198 0.33 63.86 -31.62
N ALA A 199 -0.93 64.18 -31.97
CA ALA A 199 -2.08 63.36 -31.60
C ALA A 199 -2.03 61.96 -32.24
N GLU A 200 -1.64 61.86 -33.51
CA GLU A 200 -1.47 60.57 -34.20
C GLU A 200 -0.33 59.75 -33.61
N ARG A 201 0.81 60.38 -33.25
CA ARG A 201 1.89 59.70 -32.52
C ARG A 201 1.43 59.19 -31.16
N TRP A 202 0.59 59.94 -30.46
CA TRP A 202 0.01 59.51 -29.19
C TRP A 202 -0.91 58.31 -29.33
N GLN A 203 -1.80 58.34 -30.34
CA GLN A 203 -2.69 57.24 -30.68
C GLN A 203 -1.90 55.94 -30.98
N ALA A 204 -0.85 56.03 -31.80
CA ALA A 204 0.00 54.89 -32.12
C ALA A 204 0.73 54.31 -30.89
N ARG A 205 1.20 55.17 -29.98
CA ARG A 205 1.80 54.71 -28.70
C ARG A 205 0.80 54.00 -27.81
N TYR A 206 -0.44 54.49 -27.77
CA TYR A 206 -1.51 53.84 -27.02
C TYR A 206 -1.85 52.44 -27.58
N GLU A 207 -2.00 52.31 -28.89
CA GLU A 207 -2.28 51.02 -29.55
C GLU A 207 -1.13 50.01 -29.37
N GLN A 208 0.12 50.48 -29.42
CA GLN A 208 1.29 49.65 -29.10
C GLN A 208 1.25 49.17 -27.65
N LEU A 209 0.96 50.05 -26.69
CA LEU A 209 0.87 49.70 -25.27
C LEU A 209 -0.23 48.66 -25.01
N VAL A 210 -1.40 48.79 -25.65
CA VAL A 210 -2.49 47.82 -25.56
C VAL A 210 -2.05 46.46 -26.12
N THR A 211 -1.34 46.46 -27.24
CA THR A 211 -0.80 45.24 -27.87
C THR A 211 0.23 44.57 -26.95
N ASP A 212 1.13 45.33 -26.35
CA ASP A 212 2.15 44.82 -25.42
C ASP A 212 1.48 44.22 -24.16
N ILE A 213 0.42 44.85 -23.64
CA ILE A 213 -0.36 44.31 -22.51
C ILE A 213 -1.05 42.98 -22.88
N GLN A 214 -1.63 42.89 -24.08
CA GLN A 214 -2.26 41.66 -24.57
C GLN A 214 -1.23 40.54 -24.80
N GLN A 215 -0.08 40.86 -25.40
CA GLN A 215 1.00 39.89 -25.59
C GLN A 215 1.62 39.45 -24.26
N PHE A 216 1.76 40.35 -23.28
CA PHE A 216 2.20 40.00 -21.94
C PHE A 216 1.23 39.06 -21.23
N ALA A 217 -0.08 39.28 -21.39
CA ALA A 217 -1.12 38.41 -20.87
C ALA A 217 -1.12 37.01 -21.53
N ILE A 218 -0.77 36.91 -22.82
CA ILE A 218 -0.73 35.63 -23.56
C ILE A 218 0.59 34.88 -23.32
N GLY A 219 1.73 35.58 -23.33
CA GLY A 219 3.08 34.99 -23.27
C GLY A 219 3.45 34.39 -21.92
N ARG A 220 2.80 34.77 -20.82
CA ARG A 220 3.03 34.16 -19.49
C ARG A 220 2.25 32.87 -19.23
N PHE A 221 1.29 32.50 -20.08
CA PHE A 221 0.47 31.30 -19.90
C PHE A 221 0.85 30.13 -20.82
N THR A 222 1.88 30.25 -21.66
CA THR A 222 2.50 29.07 -22.28
C THR A 222 3.52 28.49 -21.30
N PRO A 223 3.26 27.34 -20.65
CA PRO A 223 4.28 26.66 -19.87
C PRO A 223 5.30 26.12 -20.87
N SER A 224 6.36 26.88 -21.11
CA SER A 224 7.57 26.39 -21.76
C SER A 224 8.32 25.54 -20.73
N GLY A 225 7.71 24.41 -20.38
CA GLY A 225 8.21 23.40 -19.46
C GLY A 225 8.29 22.07 -20.17
N SER A 226 9.01 22.03 -21.30
CA SER A 226 9.55 20.78 -21.82
C SER A 226 10.61 20.31 -20.82
N LEU A 227 10.20 19.43 -19.90
CA LEU A 227 11.10 18.64 -19.08
C LEU A 227 11.80 17.63 -19.99
N GLU A 228 12.78 18.10 -20.77
CA GLU A 228 13.77 17.19 -21.33
C GLU A 228 14.65 16.67 -20.19
N GLY A 229 14.58 15.36 -19.99
CA GLY A 229 15.29 14.65 -18.96
C GLY A 229 16.79 14.82 -19.07
N GLY A 230 17.39 15.37 -18.01
CA GLY A 230 18.82 15.25 -17.75
C GLY A 230 19.18 13.79 -17.44
N SER A 231 19.49 13.03 -18.48
CA SER A 231 20.27 11.79 -18.36
C SER A 231 21.70 12.15 -17.93
N SER A 232 21.97 11.90 -16.65
CA SER A 232 23.31 11.99 -16.05
C SER A 232 24.22 10.91 -16.64
N ARG A 233 24.98 11.27 -17.68
CA ARG A 233 26.06 10.45 -18.24
C ARG A 233 27.38 10.89 -17.62
N ARG A 234 27.93 10.05 -16.73
CA ARG A 234 29.33 10.11 -16.32
C ARG A 234 30.23 9.99 -17.55
N GLN A 235 31.13 10.94 -17.76
CA GLN A 235 32.48 10.63 -18.24
C GLN A 235 33.46 11.75 -17.92
N SER A 236 34.57 11.30 -17.36
CA SER A 236 35.83 11.94 -17.05
C SER A 236 36.62 12.38 -18.29
N GLY A 237 37.45 13.42 -18.14
CA GLY A 237 38.77 13.47 -18.76
C GLY A 237 39.04 14.64 -19.72
N ASN A 238 39.88 15.57 -19.25
CA ASN A 238 40.91 16.35 -19.96
C ASN A 238 40.72 16.71 -21.45
N SER A 239 40.84 18.00 -21.78
CA SER A 239 42.09 18.62 -22.27
C SER A 239 41.80 19.98 -22.89
N ASP A 240 42.79 20.87 -22.78
CA ASP A 240 42.90 22.22 -23.31
C ASP A 240 42.48 22.37 -24.79
N SER A 241 41.90 23.53 -25.15
CA SER A 241 42.58 24.57 -25.96
C SER A 241 41.62 25.61 -26.58
N VAL A 242 41.98 26.88 -26.35
CA VAL A 242 42.11 27.99 -27.33
C VAL A 242 40.88 28.39 -28.18
N SER A 243 40.37 29.58 -27.84
CA SER A 243 40.05 30.74 -28.70
C SER A 243 39.62 30.51 -30.16
N ASN A 244 38.40 30.95 -30.50
CA ASN A 244 38.29 32.00 -31.53
C ASN A 244 36.96 32.75 -31.54
N ARG A 245 37.08 34.08 -31.65
CA ARG A 245 36.04 35.03 -32.02
C ARG A 245 35.57 34.77 -33.45
N ARG A 246 34.27 34.94 -33.73
CA ARG A 246 33.83 35.70 -34.92
C ARG A 246 32.40 36.21 -34.79
N ARG A 247 32.28 37.54 -34.89
CA ARG A 247 31.07 38.30 -35.23
C ARG A 247 30.56 37.91 -36.62
N SER A 248 29.25 37.96 -36.80
CA SER A 248 28.52 38.54 -37.96
C SER A 248 27.03 38.52 -37.59
N SER A 249 26.39 39.65 -37.31
CA SER A 249 25.78 40.61 -38.26
C SER A 249 24.43 40.13 -38.80
N ALA A 250 23.46 41.02 -38.66
CA ALA A 250 22.04 40.92 -38.92
C ALA A 250 21.66 40.65 -40.38
N SER A 251 20.46 40.08 -40.57
CA SER A 251 19.59 40.44 -41.69
C SER A 251 18.14 40.10 -41.36
N SER A 252 17.35 41.16 -41.25
CA SER A 252 15.90 41.19 -41.14
C SER A 252 15.25 41.02 -42.50
N THR A 253 14.13 40.30 -42.58
CA THR A 253 13.01 40.62 -43.49
C THR A 253 11.70 40.01 -42.94
N PRO A 254 10.60 40.78 -42.87
CA PRO A 254 9.29 40.31 -42.45
C PRO A 254 8.35 40.08 -43.65
N ASN A 255 7.41 39.14 -43.52
CA ASN A 255 6.02 39.27 -43.99
C ASN A 255 5.28 37.94 -43.87
N SER A 256 4.20 37.92 -43.09
CA SER A 256 2.94 37.35 -43.58
C SER A 256 1.79 37.80 -42.69
N TYR A 257 0.86 38.50 -43.34
CA TYR A 257 -0.40 38.97 -42.79
C TYR A 257 -1.32 37.77 -42.54
N ALA A 258 -1.76 37.59 -41.29
CA ALA A 258 -2.89 36.74 -40.97
C ALA A 258 -3.94 37.59 -40.23
N THR A 259 -5.04 37.85 -40.92
CA THR A 259 -6.28 38.46 -40.40
C THR A 259 -6.84 37.66 -39.21
N PRO A 260 -7.19 38.29 -38.07
CA PRO A 260 -7.93 37.61 -37.02
C PRO A 260 -9.43 37.66 -37.30
N ARG A 261 -10.09 36.49 -37.26
CA ARG A 261 -11.55 36.38 -37.21
C ARG A 261 -12.06 36.75 -35.81
N SER A 262 -13.12 37.55 -35.84
CA SER A 262 -13.94 38.09 -34.75
C SER A 262 -14.18 37.13 -33.57
N ILE A 263 -13.94 37.63 -32.35
CA ILE A 263 -14.33 37.01 -31.07
C ILE A 263 -15.62 37.70 -30.60
N HIS A 264 -16.69 36.93 -30.40
CA HIS A 264 -17.91 37.40 -29.76
C HIS A 264 -17.69 37.63 -28.26
N LEU A 265 -18.10 38.81 -27.80
CA LEU A 265 -18.08 39.29 -26.43
C LEU A 265 -19.18 38.60 -25.57
N LEU A 266 -18.74 38.03 -24.44
CA LEU A 266 -19.27 38.12 -23.06
C LEU A 266 -20.79 38.09 -22.81
N SER A 267 -21.21 37.22 -21.86
CA SER A 267 -21.89 37.68 -20.63
C SER A 267 -22.10 36.58 -19.56
N PRO A 268 -22.30 36.96 -18.28
CA PRO A 268 -21.99 36.13 -17.10
C PRO A 268 -23.20 35.40 -16.46
N LEU A 269 -22.88 34.48 -15.55
CA LEU A 269 -23.76 33.64 -14.71
C LEU A 269 -24.86 34.40 -13.94
N PRO A 270 -25.86 33.66 -13.45
CA PRO A 270 -26.04 33.61 -12.00
C PRO A 270 -26.20 32.19 -11.42
N LEU A 271 -25.65 32.00 -10.22
CA LEU A 271 -25.89 30.89 -9.29
C LEU A 271 -27.30 31.00 -8.66
N PRO A 272 -27.84 29.88 -8.15
CA PRO A 272 -28.28 29.95 -6.76
C PRO A 272 -27.87 28.74 -5.90
N LEU A 273 -27.69 29.06 -4.62
CA LEU A 273 -27.54 28.16 -3.48
C LEU A 273 -28.71 27.20 -3.33
N GLN A 274 -28.44 25.96 -2.89
CA GLN A 274 -29.30 25.25 -1.94
C GLN A 274 -28.54 24.10 -1.25
N SER A 275 -28.63 24.10 0.08
CA SER A 275 -28.07 23.15 1.05
C SER A 275 -28.87 21.83 1.11
N PRO A 276 -28.24 20.68 1.47
CA PRO A 276 -28.95 19.41 1.59
C PRO A 276 -29.57 19.20 2.99
N THR A 277 -30.77 18.62 3.00
CA THR A 277 -31.44 18.05 4.19
C THR A 277 -30.96 16.60 4.45
N PRO A 278 -30.86 16.15 5.70
CA PRO A 278 -30.51 14.77 6.03
C PRO A 278 -31.78 13.93 6.33
N SER A 279 -31.94 12.78 5.67
CA SER A 279 -32.95 11.79 6.06
C SER A 279 -32.35 10.39 6.15
N SER A 280 -32.16 9.99 7.41
CA SER A 280 -32.61 8.74 8.05
C SER A 280 -32.46 7.39 7.34
N ARG A 281 -31.59 6.56 7.94
CA ARG A 281 -31.79 5.17 8.38
C ARG A 281 -32.78 4.31 7.57
N HIS A 282 -32.27 3.22 6.98
CA HIS A 282 -32.85 1.90 7.18
C HIS A 282 -31.76 0.82 7.26
N SER A 283 -31.78 0.12 8.38
CA SER A 283 -31.00 -1.06 8.73
C SER A 283 -31.79 -2.29 8.29
N ILE A 284 -31.25 -3.14 7.42
CA ILE A 284 -31.77 -4.51 7.23
C ILE A 284 -30.61 -5.50 7.29
N ARG A 285 -30.78 -6.40 8.24
CA ARG A 285 -29.95 -7.51 8.68
C ARG A 285 -30.36 -8.77 7.89
N SER A 286 -29.41 -9.51 7.33
CA SER A 286 -29.57 -10.93 6.97
C SER A 286 -28.18 -11.56 6.76
N VAL A 287 -27.59 -12.20 7.76
CA VAL A 287 -27.63 -13.64 8.11
C VAL A 287 -27.09 -14.58 7.01
N ARG A 288 -25.82 -14.99 7.23
CA ARG A 288 -25.28 -16.38 7.21
C ARG A 288 -25.50 -17.26 5.97
N SER A 289 -24.41 -17.68 5.33
CA SER A 289 -24.17 -19.11 5.08
C SER A 289 -22.70 -19.43 4.76
N THR A 290 -22.26 -20.56 5.29
CA THR A 290 -20.91 -21.13 5.32
C THR A 290 -20.70 -22.18 4.21
N ARG A 291 -19.41 -22.55 3.98
CA ARG A 291 -18.91 -23.81 3.36
C ARG A 291 -18.93 -23.82 1.81
N SER A 292 -18.04 -24.47 1.07
CA SER A 292 -17.13 -25.59 1.36
C SER A 292 -15.98 -25.64 0.34
N THR A 293 -14.84 -26.10 0.82
CA THR A 293 -13.61 -26.44 0.10
C THR A 293 -13.79 -27.73 -0.72
N HIS A 294 -13.26 -27.79 -1.94
CA HIS A 294 -12.97 -29.05 -2.62
C HIS A 294 -11.67 -28.94 -3.45
N LEU A 295 -10.75 -29.86 -3.15
CA LEU A 295 -9.45 -30.11 -3.77
C LEU A 295 -9.61 -31.14 -4.90
N TYR A 296 -8.84 -31.03 -5.99
CA TYR A 296 -8.29 -32.16 -6.80
C TYR A 296 -7.33 -31.65 -7.90
N PRO A 297 -6.50 -32.50 -8.57
CA PRO A 297 -5.07 -32.27 -8.74
C PRO A 297 -4.61 -32.09 -10.21
N SER A 298 -3.37 -31.66 -10.40
CA SER A 298 -2.73 -31.46 -11.71
C SER A 298 -2.00 -32.71 -12.24
N PRO A 299 -1.90 -32.91 -13.58
CA PRO A 299 -0.94 -33.80 -14.23
C PRO A 299 0.21 -33.02 -14.95
N PRO A 300 1.24 -33.71 -15.49
CA PRO A 300 2.64 -33.25 -15.43
C PRO A 300 3.20 -32.58 -16.70
N HIS A 301 4.42 -32.08 -16.51
CA HIS A 301 5.31 -31.28 -17.35
C HIS A 301 5.60 -31.78 -18.78
N SER A 302 5.74 -30.80 -19.69
CA SER A 302 6.48 -30.87 -20.97
C SER A 302 7.34 -29.60 -21.14
N PRO A 303 8.44 -29.65 -21.93
CA PRO A 303 9.60 -28.73 -21.85
C PRO A 303 9.43 -27.41 -22.65
N PRO A 304 10.30 -26.40 -22.46
CA PRO A 304 10.08 -25.04 -22.97
C PRO A 304 10.62 -24.84 -24.40
N PRO A 305 9.96 -24.02 -25.23
CA PRO A 305 10.57 -23.47 -26.43
C PRO A 305 11.11 -22.04 -26.22
N ALA A 306 11.99 -21.66 -27.15
CA ALA A 306 12.91 -20.54 -27.13
C ALA A 306 12.28 -19.14 -27.07
N ALA A 307 13.10 -18.20 -26.60
CA ALA A 307 12.79 -16.81 -26.32
C ALA A 307 12.23 -16.02 -27.52
N ALA A 308 11.10 -15.35 -27.28
CA ALA A 308 10.50 -14.30 -28.11
C ALA A 308 10.17 -13.09 -27.21
N PRO A 309 9.97 -11.88 -27.77
CA PRO A 309 10.32 -10.61 -27.12
C PRO A 309 9.30 -10.14 -26.07
N ASN A 310 9.82 -9.36 -25.11
CA ASN A 310 9.14 -8.85 -23.92
C ASN A 310 7.89 -8.03 -24.23
N HIS A 311 6.71 -8.66 -24.12
CA HIS A 311 5.49 -7.97 -23.74
C HIS A 311 5.35 -8.06 -22.21
N THR A 312 5.19 -6.92 -21.54
CA THR A 312 5.06 -6.83 -20.09
C THR A 312 3.75 -7.47 -19.63
N ILE A 313 3.79 -8.77 -19.32
CA ILE A 313 2.65 -9.51 -18.77
C ILE A 313 2.63 -9.29 -17.25
N VAL A 314 1.65 -8.52 -16.78
CA VAL A 314 1.41 -8.31 -15.34
C VAL A 314 0.59 -9.48 -14.80
N THR A 315 1.23 -10.40 -14.06
CA THR A 315 0.54 -11.48 -13.34
C THR A 315 -0.04 -10.95 -12.03
N VAL A 316 -1.35 -10.67 -12.03
CA VAL A 316 -2.05 -10.12 -10.86
C VAL A 316 -2.57 -11.24 -9.95
N ALA A 317 -1.88 -11.48 -8.82
CA ALA A 317 -2.18 -12.56 -7.86
C ALA A 317 -3.46 -12.34 -7.00
N ALA A 318 -4.11 -11.18 -7.09
CA ALA A 318 -5.41 -10.92 -6.47
C ALA A 318 -6.21 -10.03 -7.41
N ASN A 319 -7.27 -10.55 -8.02
CA ASN A 319 -8.09 -9.88 -9.03
C ASN A 319 -8.64 -8.56 -8.47
N PRO A 320 -7.98 -7.39 -8.68
CA PRO A 320 -8.44 -6.13 -8.14
C PRO A 320 -9.77 -5.87 -8.83
N LYS A 321 -10.76 -5.35 -8.11
CA LYS A 321 -11.99 -4.85 -8.75
C LYS A 321 -11.68 -3.41 -9.17
N PRO A 322 -11.14 -3.16 -10.39
CA PRO A 322 -10.81 -1.79 -10.77
C PRO A 322 -12.11 -0.98 -10.81
N LYS A 323 -12.00 0.29 -10.43
CA LYS A 323 -13.15 1.19 -10.34
C LYS A 323 -13.57 1.75 -11.71
N ALA A 324 -12.74 1.54 -12.75
CA ALA A 324 -12.96 1.97 -14.12
C ALA A 324 -12.56 0.86 -15.10
N PRO A 325 -13.02 0.92 -16.37
CA PRO A 325 -12.50 0.09 -17.46
C PRO A 325 -10.98 0.29 -17.54
N CYS A 326 -10.25 -0.82 -17.70
CA CYS A 326 -8.78 -0.79 -17.74
C CYS A 326 -8.20 -1.29 -19.05
N VAL A 327 -8.99 -1.95 -19.90
CA VAL A 327 -8.54 -2.48 -21.19
C VAL A 327 -9.21 -1.81 -22.38
N THR A 328 -10.42 -1.29 -22.21
CA THR A 328 -11.07 -0.54 -23.30
C THR A 328 -10.27 0.71 -23.65
N ASP A 329 -9.91 0.82 -24.93
CA ASP A 329 -9.24 1.99 -25.48
C ASP A 329 -10.10 3.24 -25.24
N PRO A 330 -9.59 4.29 -24.57
CA PRO A 330 -10.32 5.54 -24.33
C PRO A 330 -10.92 6.14 -25.59
N TYR A 331 -10.30 5.96 -26.76
CA TYR A 331 -10.79 6.51 -28.03
C TYR A 331 -11.99 5.75 -28.62
N THR A 332 -12.23 4.52 -28.15
CA THR A 332 -13.41 3.73 -28.55
C THR A 332 -14.65 4.03 -27.70
N ILE A 333 -14.46 4.68 -26.56
CA ILE A 333 -15.55 5.10 -25.68
C ILE A 333 -16.03 6.47 -26.15
N PRO A 334 -17.30 6.64 -26.53
CA PRO A 334 -17.84 7.96 -26.89
C PRO A 334 -17.61 8.98 -25.77
N GLU A 335 -17.44 10.25 -26.12
CA GLU A 335 -17.27 11.33 -25.14
C GLU A 335 -18.44 11.34 -24.13
N CYS A 336 -18.14 11.69 -22.88
CA CYS A 336 -19.15 11.73 -21.82
C CYS A 336 -20.10 12.90 -22.06
N THR A 337 -21.40 12.62 -22.23
CA THR A 337 -22.42 13.66 -22.40
C THR A 337 -22.83 14.34 -21.08
N SER A 338 -22.30 13.88 -19.95
CA SER A 338 -22.60 14.47 -18.64
C SER A 338 -21.83 15.77 -18.44
N THR A 339 -22.54 16.88 -18.29
CA THR A 339 -21.94 18.18 -17.94
C THR A 339 -21.58 18.30 -16.47
N VAL A 340 -22.09 17.39 -15.63
CA VAL A 340 -21.92 17.42 -14.17
C VAL A 340 -20.52 16.96 -13.75
N HIS A 341 -19.86 16.15 -14.59
CA HIS A 341 -18.55 15.59 -14.32
C HIS A 341 -17.66 15.81 -15.56
N ASN A 342 -16.43 16.32 -15.36
CA ASN A 342 -15.44 16.47 -16.44
C ASN A 342 -14.91 15.09 -16.89
N GLY A 343 -15.77 14.31 -17.55
CA GLY A 343 -15.47 12.96 -18.04
C GLY A 343 -16.35 11.86 -17.46
N HIS A 344 -16.05 10.62 -17.84
CA HIS A 344 -16.81 9.45 -17.42
C HIS A 344 -16.56 9.10 -15.96
N ARG A 345 -17.63 8.94 -15.17
CA ARG A 345 -17.58 8.42 -13.81
C ARG A 345 -18.15 7.01 -13.76
N TRP A 346 -17.30 6.01 -13.61
CA TRP A 346 -17.70 4.62 -13.73
C TRP A 346 -18.24 4.02 -12.43
N MET A 347 -19.31 3.23 -12.54
CA MET A 347 -19.83 2.35 -11.50
C MET A 347 -19.81 0.90 -11.98
N THR A 348 -19.26 0.00 -11.17
CA THR A 348 -19.27 -1.45 -11.46
C THR A 348 -20.65 -2.03 -11.16
N LYS A 349 -21.40 -2.43 -12.19
CA LYS A 349 -22.74 -3.02 -12.04
C LYS A 349 -22.71 -4.52 -11.73
N GLY A 350 -21.62 -5.22 -12.08
CA GLY A 350 -21.45 -6.65 -11.81
C GLY A 350 -20.11 -7.16 -12.31
N SER A 351 -19.55 -8.14 -11.61
CA SER A 351 -18.31 -8.83 -11.98
C SER A 351 -18.42 -10.31 -11.64
N ASN A 352 -18.52 -11.18 -12.64
CA ASN A 352 -18.66 -12.64 -12.45
C ASN A 352 -17.34 -13.41 -12.66
N GLY A 353 -16.20 -12.79 -12.39
CA GLY A 353 -14.86 -13.39 -12.52
C GLY A 353 -14.38 -13.50 -13.98
N SER A 354 -15.30 -13.69 -14.92
CA SER A 354 -15.03 -13.81 -16.37
C SER A 354 -15.48 -12.58 -17.17
N VAL A 355 -16.41 -11.78 -16.65
CA VAL A 355 -16.91 -10.56 -17.28
C VAL A 355 -17.05 -9.47 -16.23
N ARG A 356 -16.70 -8.25 -16.61
CA ARG A 356 -16.87 -7.03 -15.82
C ARG A 356 -17.73 -6.05 -16.61
N LYS A 357 -18.70 -5.44 -15.94
CA LYS A 357 -19.60 -4.43 -16.52
C LYS A 357 -19.45 -3.11 -15.77
N TYR A 358 -19.10 -2.07 -16.51
CA TYR A 358 -19.03 -0.69 -16.05
C TYR A 358 -20.16 0.10 -16.66
N THR A 359 -20.75 1.01 -15.89
CA THR A 359 -21.75 1.95 -16.37
C THR A 359 -21.35 3.34 -15.90
N CYS A 360 -21.25 4.29 -16.83
CA CYS A 360 -21.01 5.68 -16.48
C CYS A 360 -22.25 6.21 -15.74
N THR A 361 -22.05 6.83 -14.58
CA THR A 361 -23.16 7.38 -13.78
C THR A 361 -23.72 8.67 -14.35
N GLY A 362 -23.00 9.32 -15.27
CA GLY A 362 -23.41 10.59 -15.87
C GLY A 362 -24.16 10.43 -17.19
N CYS A 363 -23.63 9.60 -18.10
CA CYS A 363 -24.17 9.44 -19.46
C CYS A 363 -24.67 8.02 -19.78
N GLU A 364 -24.72 7.14 -18.77
CA GLU A 364 -25.22 5.75 -18.86
C GLU A 364 -24.49 4.82 -19.84
N ILE A 365 -23.40 5.27 -20.47
CA ILE A 365 -22.57 4.44 -21.35
C ILE A 365 -22.11 3.19 -20.60
N VAL A 366 -22.27 2.04 -21.26
CA VAL A 366 -21.95 0.73 -20.70
C VAL A 366 -20.72 0.17 -21.40
N VAL A 367 -19.68 -0.13 -20.61
CA VAL A 367 -18.48 -0.82 -21.09
C VAL A 367 -18.44 -2.22 -20.51
N LYS A 368 -18.20 -3.22 -21.36
CA LYS A 368 -18.07 -4.63 -20.97
C LYS A 368 -16.67 -5.12 -21.31
N GLU A 369 -16.00 -5.68 -20.31
CA GLU A 369 -14.70 -6.33 -20.48
C GLU A 369 -14.86 -7.82 -20.16
N LYS A 370 -14.34 -8.70 -21.03
CA LYS A 370 -14.36 -10.15 -20.85
C LYS A 370 -12.95 -10.67 -20.68
N LYS A 371 -12.76 -11.59 -19.75
CA LYS A 371 -11.53 -12.34 -19.57
C LYS A 371 -11.44 -13.39 -20.68
N ALA A 372 -10.49 -13.23 -21.59
CA ALA A 372 -10.09 -14.22 -22.57
C ALA A 372 -8.86 -15.00 -22.09
N GLN A 373 -8.66 -16.21 -22.60
CA GLN A 373 -7.47 -17.01 -22.32
C GLN A 373 -6.66 -17.08 -23.63
N ARG A 374 -5.49 -16.44 -23.67
CA ARG A 374 -4.55 -16.48 -24.79
C ARG A 374 -3.23 -17.06 -24.30
N ASP A 375 -2.72 -18.08 -24.97
CA ASP A 375 -1.41 -18.69 -24.69
C ASP A 375 -1.21 -19.10 -23.22
N GLY A 376 -2.27 -19.62 -22.60
CA GLY A 376 -2.26 -20.04 -21.18
C GLY A 376 -2.34 -18.87 -20.18
N VAL A 377 -2.37 -17.62 -20.62
CA VAL A 377 -2.51 -16.42 -19.79
C VAL A 377 -3.93 -15.87 -19.89
N SER A 378 -4.52 -15.47 -18.76
CA SER A 378 -5.81 -14.78 -18.76
C SER A 378 -5.62 -13.28 -19.03
N VAL A 379 -6.18 -12.78 -20.12
CA VAL A 379 -6.14 -11.36 -20.52
C VAL A 379 -7.57 -10.82 -20.52
N TRP A 380 -7.78 -9.55 -20.16
CA TRP A 380 -9.09 -8.89 -20.30
C TRP A 380 -9.17 -8.24 -21.68
N GLU A 381 -10.32 -8.30 -22.34
CA GLU A 381 -10.56 -7.74 -23.68
C GLU A 381 -11.92 -7.02 -23.71
N THR A 382 -12.03 -5.97 -24.52
CA THR A 382 -13.29 -5.25 -24.73
C THR A 382 -14.26 -6.11 -25.54
N VAL A 383 -15.49 -6.23 -25.07
CA VAL A 383 -16.57 -6.86 -25.84
C VAL A 383 -17.29 -5.76 -26.61
N ALA A 384 -17.23 -5.82 -27.94
CA ALA A 384 -17.98 -4.93 -28.83
C ALA A 384 -19.50 -5.02 -28.61
#